data_AF-V4K3M2-F1
#
_entry.id   AF-V4K3M2-F1
#
_cell.length_a   1.000
_cell.length_b   1.000
_cell.length_c   1.000
_cell.angle_alpha   90.00
_cell.angle_beta   90.00
_cell.angle_gamma   90.00
#
_symmetry.space_group_name_H-M   'P 1'
#
loop_
_entity.id
_entity.type
_entity.pdbx_description
1 polymer ?
#
loop_
_entity_poly.entity_id
_entity_poly.type
_entity_poly.pdbx_seq_one_letter_code
_entity_poly.pdbx_strand_id
1 'polypeptide(L)' 'MERPKVKVGDREIELTDEVLEVLRKYVKTSMTLEQLAAELGLNGWEEAYDLIKRVPAWLLRTYTYVIKGAANQGGEAK' A
#
# COMPACT_ATOMS: atom_id res chain seq x y z
N MET A 1 3.01 -3.27 16.85
CA MET A 1 3.30 -1.91 16.35
C MET A 1 2.01 -1.36 15.79
N GLU A 2 1.64 -0.14 16.15
CA GLU A 2 0.46 0.53 15.61
C GLU A 2 0.72 0.93 14.15
N ARG A 3 -0.21 0.59 13.25
CA ARG A 3 -0.09 0.93 11.82
C ARG A 3 -0.54 2.39 11.63
N PRO A 4 0.26 3.23 10.95
CA PRO A 4 -0.13 4.61 10.72
C PRO A 4 -1.39 4.66 9.85
N LYS A 5 -2.26 5.62 10.17
CA LYS A 5 -3.51 5.84 9.45
C LYS A 5 -3.53 7.23 8.83
N VAL A 6 -4.13 7.32 7.64
CA VAL A 6 -4.22 8.55 6.86
C VAL A 6 -5.68 8.83 6.55
N LYS A 7 -6.16 10.00 6.94
CA LYS A 7 -7.48 10.47 6.54
C LYS A 7 -7.45 11.02 5.12
N VAL A 8 -8.39 10.60 4.29
CA VAL A 8 -8.57 11.02 2.90
C VAL A 8 -10.05 11.25 2.70
N GLY A 9 -10.49 12.48 2.40
CA GLY A 9 -11.91 12.82 2.39
C GLY A 9 -12.60 12.40 3.71
N ASP A 10 -13.65 11.59 3.59
CA ASP A 10 -14.44 11.08 4.73
C ASP A 10 -13.99 9.70 5.24
N ARG A 11 -12.93 9.12 4.67
CA ARG A 11 -12.41 7.79 5.03
C ARG A 11 -11.06 7.86 5.73
N GLU A 12 -10.77 6.83 6.50
CA GLU A 12 -9.48 6.59 7.14
C GLU A 12 -8.84 5.34 6.52
N ILE A 13 -7.62 5.49 6.01
CA ILE A 13 -6.87 4.43 5.35
C ILE A 13 -5.74 4.01 6.29
N GLU A 14 -5.77 2.76 6.71
CA GLU A 14 -4.65 2.15 7.43
C GLU A 14 -3.55 1.76 6.44
N LEU A 15 -2.31 2.18 6.69
CA LEU A 15 -1.17 1.86 5.83
C LEU A 15 -0.69 0.43 6.11
N THR A 16 -1.50 -0.54 5.69
CA THR A 16 -1.18 -1.96 5.71
C THR A 16 -0.11 -2.32 4.68
N ASP A 17 0.46 -3.51 4.77
CA ASP A 17 1.44 -3.99 3.80
C ASP A 17 0.87 -4.04 2.37
N GLU A 18 -0.40 -4.38 2.22
CA GLU A 18 -1.12 -4.40 0.93
C GLU A 18 -1.28 -2.98 0.36
N VAL A 19 -1.70 -2.02 1.19
CA VAL A 19 -1.79 -0.61 0.77
C VAL A 19 -0.42 -0.07 0.39
N LEU A 20 0.62 -0.36 1.18
CA LEU A 20 1.99 0.05 0.89
C LEU A 20 2.53 -0.60 -0.39
N GLU A 21 2.13 -1.84 -0.70
CA GLU A 21 2.49 -2.51 -1.96
C GLU A 21 1.93 -1.75 -3.16
N VAL A 22 0.64 -1.40 -3.13
CA VAL A 22 0.00 -0.62 -4.20
C VAL A 22 0.61 0.78 -4.31
N LEU A 23 0.85 1.46 -3.19
CA LEU A 23 1.51 2.78 -3.19
C LEU A 23 2.93 2.72 -3.77
N ARG A 24 3.70 1.68 -3.43
CA ARG A 24 5.05 1.47 -3.98
C ARG A 24 5.01 1.14 -5.46
N LYS A 25 4.04 0.34 -5.91
CA LYS A 25 3.79 0.07 -7.33
C LYS A 25 3.51 1.38 -8.07
N TYR A 26 2.67 2.25 -7.52
CA TYR A 26 2.40 3.57 -8.10
C TYR A 26 3.68 4.39 -8.30
N VAL A 27 4.54 4.50 -7.28
CA VAL A 27 5.78 5.30 -7.39
C VAL A 27 6.82 4.69 -8.35
N LYS A 28 6.81 3.37 -8.55
CA LYS A 28 7.82 2.66 -9.34
C LYS A 28 7.40 2.37 -10.78
N THR A 29 6.17 2.67 -11.15
CA THR A 29 5.61 2.36 -12.47
C THR A 29 4.89 3.57 -13.05
N SER A 30 4.49 3.51 -14.32
CA SER A 30 3.71 4.57 -14.97
C SER A 30 2.21 4.55 -14.60
N MET A 31 1.89 4.12 -13.39
CA MET A 31 0.52 4.01 -12.91
C MET A 31 -0.07 5.40 -12.65
N THR A 32 -1.30 5.65 -13.11
CA THR A 32 -1.96 6.95 -12.91
C THR A 32 -2.63 7.05 -11.54
N LEU A 33 -3.03 8.26 -11.15
CA LEU A 33 -3.77 8.49 -9.90
C LEU A 33 -5.17 7.86 -9.94
N GLU A 34 -5.80 7.81 -11.12
CA GLU A 34 -7.08 7.12 -11.33
C GLU A 34 -6.93 5.61 -11.13
N GLN A 35 -5.84 5.03 -11.64
CA GLN A 35 -5.54 3.61 -11.42
C GLN A 35 -5.24 3.35 -9.93
N LEU A 36 -4.54 4.26 -9.26
CA LEU A 36 -4.27 4.16 -7.83
C LEU A 36 -5.56 4.23 -7.01
N ALA A 37 -6.44 5.17 -7.35
CA ALA A 37 -7.75 5.27 -6.75
C ALA A 37 -8.54 3.97 -6.93
N ALA A 38 -8.55 3.41 -8.14
CA ALA A 38 -9.25 2.17 -8.43
C ALA A 38 -8.68 0.98 -7.63
N GLU A 39 -7.36 0.84 -7.55
CA GLU A 39 -6.72 -0.26 -6.78
C GLU A 39 -6.95 -0.14 -5.26
N LEU A 40 -7.08 1.09 -4.73
CA LEU A 40 -7.31 1.36 -3.31
C LEU A 40 -8.79 1.63 -2.97
N GLY A 41 -9.70 1.52 -3.94
CA GLY A 41 -11.14 1.76 -3.78
C GLY A 41 -11.49 3.21 -3.42
N LEU A 42 -10.65 4.19 -3.77
CA LEU A 42 -10.82 5.62 -3.49
C LEU A 42 -11.80 6.29 -4.47
N ASN A 43 -12.37 7.42 -4.07
CA ASN A 43 -13.29 8.20 -4.90
C ASN A 43 -12.53 9.08 -5.89
N GLY A 44 -11.88 8.45 -6.87
CA GLY A 44 -11.20 9.14 -7.96
C GLY A 44 -9.80 9.66 -7.61
N TRP A 45 -9.19 10.33 -8.58
CA TRP A 45 -7.78 10.71 -8.55
C TRP A 45 -7.45 11.73 -7.45
N GLU A 46 -8.42 12.56 -7.05
CA GLU A 46 -8.24 13.57 -6.00
C GLU A 46 -7.92 12.93 -4.66
N GLU A 47 -8.69 11.91 -4.24
CA GLU A 47 -8.42 11.16 -3.01
C GLU A 47 -7.07 10.43 -3.08
N ALA A 48 -6.72 9.85 -4.23
CA ALA A 48 -5.42 9.20 -4.43
C ALA A 48 -4.25 10.20 -4.28
N TYR A 49 -4.38 11.39 -4.85
CA TYR A 49 -3.40 12.46 -4.73
C TYR A 49 -3.23 12.92 -3.28
N ASP A 50 -4.36 13.09 -2.59
CA ASP A 50 -4.43 13.47 -1.18
C ASP A 50 -3.79 12.43 -0.26
N LEU A 51 -3.94 11.14 -0.57
CA LEU A 51 -3.26 10.04 0.12
C LEU A 51 -1.74 10.15 -0.07
N ILE A 52 -1.28 10.23 -1.32
CA ILE A 52 0.15 10.28 -1.65
C ILE A 52 0.85 11.43 -0.95
N LYS A 53 0.21 12.61 -0.87
CA LYS A 53 0.74 13.78 -0.16
C LYS A 53 0.95 13.56 1.34
N ARG A 54 0.10 12.75 1.96
CA ARG A 54 0.12 12.51 3.41
C ARG A 54 1.03 11.36 3.80
N VAL A 55 1.36 10.46 2.87
CA VAL A 55 2.24 9.31 3.13
C VAL A 55 3.71 9.76 3.17
N PRO A 56 4.44 9.53 4.27
CA PRO A 56 5.87 9.82 4.33
C PRO A 56 6.69 9.07 3.28
N ALA A 57 7.58 9.79 2.59
CA ALA A 57 8.37 9.22 1.48
C ALA A 57 9.20 7.98 1.86
N TRP A 58 9.67 7.87 3.11
CA TRP A 58 10.46 6.71 3.57
C TRP A 58 9.66 5.40 3.58
N LEU A 59 8.32 5.45 3.74
CA LEU A 59 7.45 4.28 3.62
C LEU A 59 7.38 3.74 2.19
N LEU A 60 7.68 4.57 1.19
CA LEU A 60 7.64 4.20 -0.23
C LEU A 60 8.99 3.71 -0.75
N ARG A 61 10.08 4.01 -0.04
CA ARG A 61 11.45 3.62 -0.41
C ARG A 61 11.78 2.16 -0.12
N THR A 62 11.09 1.56 0.86
CA THR A 62 11.46 0.22 1.31
C THR A 62 11.13 -0.80 0.21
N TYR A 63 12.09 -1.65 -0.11
CA TYR A 63 11.83 -2.87 -0.88
C TYR A 63 11.13 -3.83 0.07
N THR A 64 9.82 -3.98 -0.05
CA THR A 64 9.17 -5.15 0.55
C THR A 64 9.68 -6.34 -0.24
N TYR A 65 10.52 -7.16 0.39
CA TYR A 65 10.67 -8.55 -0.03
C TYR A 65 9.36 -9.25 0.33
N VAL A 66 8.36 -9.16 -0.53
CA VAL A 66 7.19 -10.03 -0.42
C VAL A 66 7.66 -11.42 -0.82
N ILE A 67 8.14 -12.20 0.15
CA ILE A 67 8.28 -13.65 -0.03
C ILE A 67 6.86 -14.20 -0.03
N LYS A 68 6.19 -14.16 -1.19
CA LYS A 68 4.91 -14.84 -1.40
C LYS A 68 5.23 -16.35 -1.52
N GLY A 69 5.47 -17.02 -0.40
CA GLY A 69 5.79 -18.45 -0.40
C GLY A 69 6.38 -19.10 0.86
N ALA A 70 6.78 -18.36 1.91
CA ALA A 70 7.43 -18.96 3.09
C ALA A 70 6.45 -19.33 4.23
N ALA A 71 5.23 -19.76 3.90
CA ALA A 71 4.25 -20.25 4.88
C ALA A 71 3.80 -21.70 4.60
N ASN A 72 4.65 -22.51 3.97
CA ASN A 72 4.49 -23.98 3.90
C ASN A 72 5.86 -24.67 3.99
N GLN A 73 6.58 -24.45 5.09
CA GLN A 73 7.71 -25.28 5.50
C GLN A 73 7.70 -25.46 7.03
N GLY A 74 6.69 -26.19 7.51
CA GLY A 74 6.78 -27.07 8.68
C GLY A 74 6.12 -28.37 8.22
N GLY A 75 6.77 -29.52 8.13
CA GLY A 75 7.61 -30.08 9.17
C GLY A 75 6.81 -31.13 9.93
N GLU A 76 6.41 -32.20 9.27
CA GLU A 76 6.09 -33.46 9.94
C GLU A 76 6.93 -34.56 9.28
N ALA A 77 8.14 -34.71 9.81
CA ALA A 77 8.79 -36.00 9.84
C ALA A 77 8.17 -36.78 10.99
N LYS A 78 7.35 -37.79 10.67
CA LYS A 78 7.26 -39.07 11.39
C LYS A 78 6.81 -40.15 10.42
#